data_AF-A0A829YM15-F1
#
_entry.id   AF-A0A829YM15-F1
#
_cell.length_a   1.000
_cell.length_b   1.000
_cell.length_c   1.000
_cell.angle_alpha   90.00
_cell.angle_beta   90.00
_cell.angle_gamma   90.00
#
_symmetry.space_group_name_H-M   'P 1'
#
loop_
_entity.id
_entity.type
_entity.pdbx_description
1 polymer ?
#
loop_
_entity_poly.entity_id
_entity_poly.type
_entity_poly.pdbx_seq_one_letter_code
_entity_poly.pdbx_strand_id
1 'polypeptide(L)'
;MWIHVEGVAADLELALSVFANAGISFLPLLSVAFNAAIHEGEVELGFDSSPGCKAREYFQTYLTPESKLPYAFRRAKADLAADVCMAVAAHADVGRLLRAANQYRLALESWKQGRETLATAHLWMAIEALTKVQVRTLMLALGKNSQQDLADHLGVDLKLLDAHVRKHFLFEGDDASYAASKKASDGFEHGFMDFGQMREHGVEVRHKLANYVRVAVLRLANVPAATSERLREPPFDKPLGLWPLAKYIRGTLEGELENLAAEGQAYPFVRWNPTLKSWALDADGKVQAQLTNSFTAELGTGTTFNPQSFEAWQQA
;
A
#
# COMPACT_ATOMS: atom_id res chain seq x y z
N MET A 1 -0.55 -14.37 1.95
CA MET A 1 -0.11 -14.81 0.59
C MET A 1 1.19 -15.56 0.78
N TRP A 2 1.34 -16.73 0.16
CA TRP A 2 2.57 -17.52 0.26
C TRP A 2 3.41 -17.33 -1.00
N ILE A 3 4.71 -17.07 -0.81
CA ILE A 3 5.69 -17.07 -1.89
C ILE A 3 6.59 -18.27 -1.67
N HIS A 4 6.65 -19.16 -2.64
CA HIS A 4 7.58 -20.28 -2.65
C HIS A 4 8.72 -19.95 -3.61
N VAL A 5 9.95 -20.03 -3.12
CA VAL A 5 11.17 -19.88 -3.92
C VAL A 5 12.06 -21.08 -3.61
N GLU A 6 12.52 -21.75 -4.67
CA GLU A 6 13.44 -22.87 -4.59
C GLU A 6 14.63 -22.64 -5.52
N GLY A 7 15.77 -23.22 -5.18
CA GLY A 7 16.99 -23.08 -5.96
C GLY A 7 18.17 -23.78 -5.30
N VAL A 8 19.34 -23.64 -5.91
CA VAL A 8 20.61 -24.17 -5.40
C VAL A 8 21.36 -23.09 -4.64
N ALA A 9 21.79 -23.40 -3.42
CA ALA A 9 22.64 -22.55 -2.58
C ALA A 9 23.71 -23.41 -1.89
N ALA A 10 24.73 -22.75 -1.32
CA ALA A 10 25.81 -23.45 -0.62
C ALA A 10 25.36 -24.08 0.72
N ASP A 11 24.43 -23.41 1.41
CA ASP A 11 23.86 -23.79 2.70
C ASP A 11 22.48 -23.15 2.89
N LEU A 12 21.75 -23.55 3.95
CA LEU A 12 20.42 -23.01 4.24
C LEU A 12 20.45 -21.51 4.56
N GLU A 13 21.44 -20.99 5.29
CA GLU A 13 21.53 -19.57 5.67
C GLU A 13 21.57 -18.66 4.43
N LEU A 14 22.42 -19.00 3.46
CA LEU A 14 22.52 -18.28 2.19
C LEU A 14 21.23 -18.42 1.37
N ALA A 15 20.63 -19.62 1.34
CA ALA A 15 19.35 -19.85 0.66
C ALA A 15 18.25 -18.95 1.25
N LEU A 16 18.12 -18.91 2.57
CA LEU A 16 17.13 -18.09 3.28
C LEU A 16 17.28 -16.62 2.89
N SER A 17 18.49 -16.06 2.93
CA SER A 17 18.72 -14.66 2.58
C SER A 17 18.46 -14.36 1.10
N VAL A 18 19.05 -15.12 0.19
CA VAL A 18 18.96 -14.84 -1.26
C VAL A 18 17.55 -15.09 -1.78
N PHE A 19 16.93 -16.20 -1.41
CA PHE A 19 15.60 -16.57 -1.92
C PHE A 19 14.49 -15.74 -1.28
N ALA A 20 14.61 -15.35 0.00
CA ALA A 20 13.68 -14.41 0.61
C ALA A 20 13.75 -13.04 -0.08
N ASN A 21 14.95 -12.50 -0.30
CA ASN A 21 15.12 -11.23 -1.01
C ASN A 21 14.56 -11.30 -2.44
N ALA A 22 14.77 -12.42 -3.14
CA ALA A 22 14.18 -12.64 -4.45
C ALA A 22 12.64 -12.62 -4.38
N GLY A 23 12.03 -13.38 -3.47
CA GLY A 23 10.57 -13.42 -3.30
C GLY A 23 9.97 -12.07 -2.91
N ILE A 24 10.57 -11.38 -1.94
CA ILE A 24 10.10 -10.09 -1.41
C ILE A 24 10.21 -8.98 -2.46
N SER A 25 11.19 -9.05 -3.37
CA SER A 25 11.40 -8.05 -4.42
C SER A 25 10.21 -7.87 -5.37
N PHE A 26 9.33 -8.86 -5.49
CA PHE A 26 8.13 -8.79 -6.34
C PHE A 26 6.92 -8.15 -5.64
N LEU A 27 6.88 -8.11 -4.31
CA LEU A 27 5.72 -7.59 -3.55
C LEU A 27 5.34 -6.15 -3.94
N PRO A 28 6.30 -5.22 -4.14
CA PRO A 28 5.99 -3.89 -4.64
C PRO A 28 5.28 -3.88 -6.00
N LEU A 29 5.68 -4.78 -6.91
CA LEU A 29 5.10 -4.87 -8.25
C LEU A 29 3.70 -5.45 -8.21
N LEU A 30 3.45 -6.44 -7.34
CA LEU A 30 2.11 -6.95 -7.09
C LEU A 30 1.20 -5.86 -6.50
N SER A 31 1.74 -5.01 -5.63
CA SER A 31 1.01 -3.89 -5.05
C SER A 31 0.63 -2.84 -6.09
N VAL A 32 1.53 -2.51 -7.01
CA VAL A 32 1.24 -1.66 -8.18
C VAL A 32 0.22 -2.35 -9.10
N ALA A 33 0.46 -3.60 -9.49
CA ALA A 33 -0.39 -4.32 -10.42
C ALA A 33 -1.82 -4.38 -9.90
N PHE A 34 -2.03 -4.86 -8.68
CA PHE A 34 -3.37 -5.00 -8.12
C PHE A 34 -3.86 -3.78 -7.37
N ASN A 35 -3.11 -2.68 -7.32
CA ASN A 35 -3.50 -1.44 -6.62
C ASN A 35 -3.99 -1.70 -5.19
N ALA A 36 -3.29 -2.59 -4.49
CA ALA A 36 -3.65 -3.07 -3.17
C ALA A 36 -2.43 -3.12 -2.28
N ALA A 37 -2.64 -2.85 -1.00
CA ALA A 37 -1.61 -2.93 0.00
C ALA A 37 -1.18 -4.39 0.18
N ILE A 38 0.13 -4.58 0.26
CA ILE A 38 0.75 -5.87 0.51
C ILE A 38 1.77 -5.63 1.62
N HIS A 39 1.64 -6.38 2.72
CA HIS A 39 2.60 -6.35 3.81
C HIS A 39 3.99 -6.75 3.33
N GLU A 40 5.00 -6.42 4.14
CA GLU A 40 6.33 -6.99 3.96
C GLU A 40 6.27 -8.51 4.09
N GLY A 41 7.07 -9.21 3.29
CA GLY A 41 7.19 -10.64 3.37
C GLY A 41 8.17 -11.02 4.47
N GLU A 42 7.84 -12.06 5.22
CA GLU A 42 8.70 -12.66 6.22
C GLU A 42 8.96 -14.13 5.87
N VAL A 43 10.15 -14.63 6.20
CA VAL A 43 10.48 -16.04 6.00
C VAL A 43 9.83 -16.86 7.09
N GLU A 44 8.76 -17.56 6.76
CA GLU A 44 8.13 -18.49 7.69
C GLU A 44 8.88 -19.82 7.76
N LEU A 45 9.26 -20.39 6.61
CA LEU A 45 9.77 -21.75 6.49
C LEU A 45 10.90 -21.82 5.46
N GLY A 46 11.98 -22.53 5.79
CA GLY A 46 13.02 -22.91 4.85
C GLY A 46 13.65 -24.24 5.24
N PHE A 47 14.02 -25.05 4.26
CA PHE A 47 14.63 -26.36 4.51
C PHE A 47 15.43 -26.83 3.30
N ASP A 48 16.45 -27.66 3.55
CA ASP A 48 17.20 -28.32 2.50
C ASP A 48 16.35 -29.42 1.83
N SER A 49 15.99 -29.22 0.56
CA SER A 49 15.22 -30.17 -0.25
C SER A 49 16.10 -31.09 -1.13
N SER A 50 17.43 -31.09 -0.96
CA SER A 50 18.38 -31.87 -1.76
C SER A 50 18.06 -33.38 -1.77
N PRO A 51 17.98 -34.05 -2.94
CA PRO A 51 17.68 -35.48 -3.02
C PRO A 51 18.74 -36.35 -2.33
N GLY A 52 18.33 -37.45 -1.69
CA GLY A 52 19.25 -38.45 -1.12
C GLY A 52 19.82 -38.12 0.27
N CYS A 53 19.61 -36.91 0.78
CA CYS A 53 20.01 -36.52 2.13
C CYS A 53 19.15 -37.22 3.20
N LYS A 54 19.80 -37.85 4.20
CA LYS A 54 19.15 -38.46 5.38
C LYS A 54 18.90 -37.47 6.52
N ALA A 55 19.72 -36.42 6.60
CA ALA A 55 19.58 -35.31 7.54
C ALA A 55 19.54 -34.01 6.72
N ARG A 56 18.70 -33.06 7.12
CA ARG A 56 18.44 -31.81 6.38
C ARG A 56 18.42 -30.64 7.35
N GLU A 57 18.96 -29.52 6.90
CA GLU A 57 18.78 -28.26 7.62
C GLU A 57 17.31 -27.81 7.53
N TYR A 58 16.82 -27.23 8.61
CA TYR A 58 15.43 -26.76 8.75
C TYR A 58 15.41 -25.44 9.52
N PHE A 59 14.58 -24.53 9.06
CA PHE A 59 14.34 -23.24 9.66
C PHE A 59 12.84 -22.95 9.66
N GLN A 60 12.32 -22.46 10.78
CA GLN A 60 10.98 -21.93 10.86
C GLN A 60 10.94 -20.75 11.83
N THR A 61 10.31 -19.65 11.39
CA THR A 61 10.04 -18.49 12.25
C THR A 61 8.62 -18.55 12.75
N TYR A 62 8.42 -18.14 13.99
CA TYR A 62 7.07 -17.87 14.48
C TYR A 62 6.54 -16.59 13.83
N LEU A 63 5.49 -16.71 13.01
CA LEU A 63 4.71 -15.58 12.55
C LEU A 63 3.44 -15.44 13.39
N THR A 64 3.02 -14.20 13.61
CA THR A 64 1.72 -13.95 14.26
C THR A 64 0.63 -14.53 13.36
N PRO A 65 -0.27 -15.40 13.87
CA PRO A 65 -1.32 -15.98 13.05
C PRO A 65 -2.15 -14.89 12.35
N GLU A 66 -2.44 -15.09 11.06
CA GLU A 66 -3.36 -14.21 10.33
C GLU A 66 -4.69 -14.11 11.08
N SER A 67 -5.30 -12.93 11.10
CA SER A 67 -6.59 -12.75 11.76
C SER A 67 -7.65 -13.66 11.15
N LYS A 68 -8.52 -14.17 12.01
CA LYS A 68 -9.68 -14.98 11.60
C LYS A 68 -10.77 -14.16 10.90
N LEU A 69 -10.62 -12.84 10.83
CA LEU A 69 -11.57 -11.96 10.15
C LEU A 69 -11.06 -11.66 8.74
N PRO A 70 -11.96 -11.65 7.74
CA PRO A 70 -11.59 -11.28 6.39
C PRO A 70 -11.21 -9.79 6.35
N TYR A 71 -10.14 -9.50 5.64
CA TYR A 71 -9.74 -8.13 5.26
C TYR A 71 -10.26 -7.81 3.86
N ALA A 72 -10.20 -6.54 3.48
CA ALA A 72 -10.36 -6.22 2.07
C ALA A 72 -9.21 -6.86 1.27
N PHE A 73 -9.53 -7.58 0.20
CA PHE A 73 -8.55 -8.23 -0.64
C PHE A 73 -8.89 -8.10 -2.11
N ARG A 74 -7.92 -8.46 -2.96
CA ARG A 74 -8.12 -8.61 -4.41
C ARG A 74 -7.69 -9.99 -4.84
N ARG A 75 -8.48 -10.57 -5.75
CA ARG A 75 -8.09 -11.81 -6.40
C ARG A 75 -6.95 -11.52 -7.36
N ALA A 76 -5.80 -12.11 -7.11
CA ALA A 76 -4.65 -12.00 -8.01
C ALA A 76 -4.99 -12.55 -9.40
N LYS A 77 -4.49 -11.87 -10.43
CA LYS A 77 -4.54 -12.29 -11.83
C LYS A 77 -3.11 -12.50 -12.30
N ALA A 78 -2.68 -13.77 -12.35
CA ALA A 78 -1.28 -14.13 -12.54
C ALA A 78 -0.71 -13.60 -13.88
N ASP A 79 -1.52 -13.61 -14.93
CA ASP A 79 -1.21 -13.02 -16.25
C ASP A 79 -0.86 -11.53 -16.12
N LEU A 80 -1.72 -10.76 -15.45
CA LEU A 80 -1.53 -9.31 -15.30
C LEU A 80 -0.30 -8.98 -14.43
N ALA A 81 -0.07 -9.75 -13.36
CA ALA A 81 1.12 -9.58 -12.53
C ALA A 81 2.41 -9.92 -13.28
N ALA A 82 2.41 -11.02 -14.05
CA ALA A 82 3.57 -11.45 -14.82
C ALA A 82 4.00 -10.38 -15.82
N ASP A 83 3.04 -9.77 -16.54
CA ASP A 83 3.32 -8.69 -17.48
C ASP A 83 3.98 -7.48 -16.82
N VAL A 84 3.48 -7.06 -15.65
CA VAL A 84 4.08 -5.94 -14.88
C VAL A 84 5.49 -6.31 -14.42
N CYS A 85 5.69 -7.51 -13.88
CA CYS A 85 6.99 -7.98 -13.43
C CYS A 85 8.00 -8.05 -14.55
N MET A 86 7.64 -8.63 -15.70
CA MET A 86 8.51 -8.75 -16.87
C MET A 86 8.88 -7.38 -17.46
N ALA A 87 7.89 -6.49 -17.60
CA ALA A 87 8.10 -5.14 -18.13
C ALA A 87 9.08 -4.33 -17.26
N VAL A 88 8.92 -4.37 -15.93
CA VAL A 88 9.84 -3.70 -15.00
C VAL A 88 11.22 -4.35 -15.01
N ALA A 89 11.31 -5.68 -14.98
CA ALA A 89 12.58 -6.41 -14.96
C ALA A 89 13.42 -6.17 -16.22
N ALA A 90 12.79 -5.98 -17.38
CA ALA A 90 13.46 -5.69 -18.64
C ALA A 90 13.87 -4.22 -18.81
N HIS A 91 13.46 -3.32 -17.92
CA HIS A 91 13.67 -1.89 -18.07
C HIS A 91 15.08 -1.44 -17.63
N ALA A 92 15.72 -0.55 -18.40
CA ALA A 92 17.06 -0.03 -18.08
C ALA A 92 17.14 0.69 -16.71
N ASP A 93 16.02 1.25 -16.26
CA ASP A 93 15.85 1.91 -14.95
C ASP A 93 15.15 1.04 -13.89
N VAL A 94 15.27 -0.30 -13.96
CA VAL A 94 14.62 -1.24 -13.04
C VAL A 94 14.73 -0.83 -11.57
N GLY A 95 15.90 -0.39 -11.09
CA GLY A 95 16.10 0.02 -9.70
C GLY A 95 15.27 1.23 -9.27
N ARG A 96 15.02 2.19 -10.18
CA ARG A 96 14.17 3.36 -9.90
C ARG A 96 12.69 3.01 -9.96
N LEU A 97 12.28 2.15 -10.89
CA LEU A 97 10.92 1.64 -10.96
C LEU A 97 10.56 0.80 -9.73
N LEU A 98 11.44 -0.11 -9.30
CA LEU A 98 11.27 -0.88 -8.07
C LEU A 98 11.21 0.02 -6.84
N ARG A 99 12.04 1.07 -6.77
CA ARG A 99 11.96 2.08 -5.69
C ARG A 99 10.59 2.77 -5.68
N ALA A 100 10.11 3.22 -6.83
CA ALA A 100 8.80 3.86 -6.94
C ALA A 100 7.67 2.90 -6.54
N ALA A 101 7.71 1.66 -7.00
CA ALA A 101 6.74 0.63 -6.63
C ALA A 101 6.77 0.33 -5.13
N ASN A 102 7.95 0.29 -4.48
CA ASN A 102 8.02 0.01 -3.05
C ASN A 102 7.49 1.19 -2.23
N GLN A 103 7.78 2.43 -2.64
CA GLN A 103 7.17 3.60 -2.03
C GLN A 103 5.64 3.60 -2.21
N TYR A 104 5.15 3.18 -3.38
CA TYR A 104 3.72 2.99 -3.61
C TYR A 104 3.11 1.94 -2.65
N ARG A 105 3.75 0.78 -2.49
CA ARG A 105 3.34 -0.25 -1.53
C ARG A 105 3.24 0.29 -0.10
N LEU A 106 4.26 1.02 0.37
CA LEU A 106 4.28 1.64 1.69
C LEU A 106 3.17 2.69 1.86
N ALA A 107 2.85 3.44 0.80
CA ALA A 107 1.71 4.35 0.81
C ALA A 107 0.39 3.60 0.99
N LEU A 108 0.21 2.46 0.31
CA LEU A 108 -0.98 1.62 0.42
C LEU A 108 -1.08 0.93 1.79
N GLU A 109 0.04 0.54 2.39
CA GLU A 109 0.11 0.06 3.77
C GLU A 109 -0.33 1.14 4.77
N SER A 110 0.01 2.40 4.48
CA SER A 110 -0.43 3.57 5.27
C SER A 110 -1.82 4.09 4.89
N TRP A 111 -2.57 3.40 4.02
CA TRP A 111 -3.82 3.87 3.45
C TRP A 111 -5.02 3.74 4.40
N LYS A 112 -4.98 4.51 5.49
CA LYS A 112 -6.10 4.65 6.43
C LYS A 112 -6.35 6.10 6.81
N GLN A 113 -7.55 6.34 7.30
CA GLN A 113 -7.89 7.59 7.97
C GLN A 113 -6.91 7.88 9.13
N GLY A 114 -6.42 9.12 9.17
CA GLY A 114 -5.41 9.57 10.14
C GLY A 114 -3.97 9.29 9.73
N ARG A 115 -3.71 8.59 8.61
CA ARG A 115 -2.37 8.37 8.06
C ARG A 115 -2.21 8.93 6.64
N GLU A 116 -3.07 9.86 6.25
CA GLU A 116 -3.05 10.46 4.92
C GLU A 116 -1.72 11.17 4.64
N THR A 117 -1.13 11.82 5.65
CA THR A 117 0.19 12.47 5.56
C THR A 117 1.29 11.46 5.20
N LEU A 118 1.36 10.32 5.90
CA LEU A 118 2.37 9.30 5.66
C LEU A 118 2.19 8.63 4.28
N ALA A 119 0.95 8.32 3.91
CA ALA A 119 0.65 7.81 2.58
C ALA A 119 1.09 8.79 1.47
N THR A 120 0.78 10.08 1.64
CA THR A 120 1.15 11.14 0.68
C THR A 120 2.66 11.33 0.57
N ALA A 121 3.39 11.30 1.69
CA ALA A 121 4.85 11.37 1.69
C ALA A 121 5.49 10.24 0.89
N HIS A 122 5.04 8.99 1.09
CA HIS A 122 5.50 7.84 0.31
C HIS A 122 5.17 7.97 -1.18
N LEU A 123 3.96 8.43 -1.53
CA LEU A 123 3.62 8.68 -2.92
C LEU A 123 4.49 9.77 -3.57
N TRP A 124 4.82 10.83 -2.83
CA TRP A 124 5.73 11.86 -3.31
C TRP A 124 7.12 11.30 -3.60
N MET A 125 7.70 10.53 -2.66
CA MET A 125 8.96 9.82 -2.88
C MET A 125 8.93 8.89 -4.11
N ALA A 126 7.77 8.30 -4.42
CA ALA A 126 7.57 7.53 -5.65
C ALA A 126 7.63 8.42 -6.90
N ILE A 127 6.96 9.58 -6.89
CA ILE A 127 7.06 10.58 -7.98
C ILE A 127 8.51 11.02 -8.20
N GLU A 128 9.28 11.26 -7.15
CA GLU A 128 10.67 11.67 -7.29
C GLU A 128 11.54 10.61 -7.95
N ALA A 129 11.32 9.33 -7.60
CA ALA A 129 11.99 8.22 -8.25
C ALA A 129 11.61 8.13 -9.75
N LEU A 130 10.33 8.29 -10.06
CA LEU A 130 9.81 8.26 -11.43
C LEU A 130 10.26 9.47 -12.27
N THR A 131 10.52 10.61 -11.64
CA THR A 131 11.01 11.82 -12.31
C THR A 131 12.29 11.53 -13.08
N LYS A 132 13.22 10.79 -12.46
CA LYS A 132 14.50 10.44 -13.09
C LYS A 132 14.33 9.46 -14.25
N VAL A 133 13.36 8.55 -14.16
CA VAL A 133 13.01 7.65 -15.27
C VAL A 133 12.43 8.47 -16.43
N GLN A 134 11.44 9.32 -16.15
CA GLN A 134 10.77 10.15 -17.15
C GLN A 134 11.73 11.13 -17.86
N VAL A 135 12.69 11.73 -17.15
CA VAL A 135 13.76 12.56 -17.75
C VAL A 135 14.55 11.75 -18.78
N ARG A 136 15.00 10.53 -18.44
CA ARG A 136 15.74 9.67 -19.36
C ARG A 136 14.89 9.23 -20.55
N THR A 137 13.62 8.89 -20.31
CA THR A 137 12.66 8.57 -21.38
C THR A 137 12.50 9.74 -22.36
N LEU A 138 12.36 10.97 -21.86
CA LEU A 138 12.25 12.16 -22.71
C LEU A 138 13.55 12.46 -23.46
N MET A 139 14.70 12.33 -22.80
CA MET A 139 16.00 12.49 -23.46
C MET A 139 16.14 11.51 -24.64
N LEU A 140 15.84 10.24 -24.42
CA LEU A 140 15.89 9.22 -25.46
C LEU A 140 14.91 9.51 -26.60
N ALA A 141 13.65 9.82 -26.27
CA ALA A 141 12.60 10.10 -27.26
C ALA A 141 12.89 11.34 -28.13
N LEU A 142 13.59 12.33 -27.57
CA LEU A 142 13.90 13.61 -28.23
C LEU A 142 15.35 13.68 -28.77
N GLY A 143 16.11 12.59 -28.69
CA GLY A 143 17.50 12.54 -29.13
C GLY A 143 18.43 13.51 -28.40
N LYS A 144 18.20 13.73 -27.09
CA LYS A 144 19.02 14.61 -26.23
C LYS A 144 20.07 13.81 -25.48
N ASN A 145 21.30 14.33 -25.44
CA ASN A 145 22.45 13.64 -24.84
C ASN A 145 22.74 14.10 -23.41
N SER A 146 22.21 15.25 -23.00
CA SER A 146 22.33 15.77 -21.62
C SER A 146 21.00 16.31 -21.10
N GLN A 147 20.89 16.45 -19.77
CA GLN A 147 19.76 17.12 -19.15
C GLN A 147 19.71 18.62 -19.49
N GLN A 148 20.86 19.24 -19.76
CA GLN A 148 20.91 20.64 -20.22
C GLN A 148 20.23 20.77 -21.59
N ASP A 149 20.55 19.88 -22.55
CA ASP A 149 19.91 19.88 -23.87
C ASP A 149 18.39 19.68 -23.78
N LEU A 150 17.95 18.84 -22.83
CA LEU A 150 16.53 18.64 -22.56
C LEU A 150 15.89 19.90 -21.95
N ALA A 151 16.54 20.53 -20.97
CA ALA A 151 16.06 21.76 -20.34
C ALA A 151 15.95 22.91 -21.35
N ASP A 152 16.97 23.10 -22.18
CA ASP A 152 16.98 24.10 -23.26
C ASP A 152 15.88 23.83 -24.28
N HIS A 153 15.68 22.56 -24.66
CA HIS A 153 14.61 22.17 -25.57
C HIS A 153 13.20 22.42 -25.00
N LEU A 154 13.01 22.20 -23.70
CA LEU A 154 11.74 22.47 -23.01
C LEU A 154 11.57 23.94 -22.63
N GLY A 155 12.59 24.79 -22.85
CA GLY A 155 12.56 26.21 -22.50
C GLY A 155 12.55 26.47 -20.99
N VAL A 156 13.22 25.63 -20.20
CA VAL A 156 13.29 25.76 -18.73
C VAL A 156 14.74 25.79 -18.22
N ASP A 157 14.96 26.44 -17.08
CA ASP A 157 16.25 26.33 -16.37
C ASP A 157 16.48 24.86 -15.94
N LEU A 158 17.72 24.37 -16.08
CA LEU A 158 18.13 23.04 -15.63
C LEU A 158 17.73 22.76 -14.17
N LYS A 159 17.81 23.75 -13.28
CA LYS A 159 17.41 23.62 -11.86
C LYS A 159 15.92 23.37 -11.69
N LEU A 160 15.10 23.75 -12.67
CA LEU A 160 13.65 23.59 -12.67
C LEU A 160 13.20 22.39 -13.52
N LEU A 161 14.12 21.68 -14.18
CA LEU A 161 13.80 20.56 -15.07
C LEU A 161 12.97 19.48 -14.36
N ASP A 162 13.38 19.04 -13.18
CA ASP A 162 12.64 18.00 -12.42
C ASP A 162 11.22 18.47 -12.06
N ALA A 163 11.07 19.73 -11.64
CA ALA A 163 9.77 20.30 -11.30
C ALA A 163 8.86 20.38 -12.53
N HIS A 164 9.41 20.83 -13.67
CA HIS A 164 8.71 20.86 -14.94
C HIS A 164 8.29 19.46 -15.38
N VAL A 165 9.20 18.46 -15.30
CA VAL A 165 8.91 17.07 -15.69
C VAL A 165 7.80 16.47 -14.83
N ARG A 166 7.85 16.66 -13.51
CA ARG A 166 6.78 16.21 -12.60
C ARG A 166 5.45 16.80 -13.00
N LYS A 167 5.39 18.14 -13.09
CA LYS A 167 4.17 18.89 -13.36
C LYS A 167 3.52 18.49 -14.69
N HIS A 168 4.30 18.51 -15.77
CA HIS A 168 3.74 18.35 -17.12
C HIS A 168 3.61 16.90 -17.59
N PHE A 169 4.45 15.99 -17.09
CA PHE A 169 4.49 14.61 -17.60
C PHE A 169 4.02 13.55 -16.59
N LEU A 170 4.26 13.75 -15.28
CA LEU A 170 3.80 12.80 -14.25
C LEU A 170 2.43 13.16 -13.69
N PHE A 171 2.15 14.45 -13.50
CA PHE A 171 0.85 14.99 -13.09
C PHE A 171 -0.04 15.38 -14.30
N GLU A 172 0.45 15.20 -15.52
CA GLU A 172 -0.30 15.45 -16.76
C GLU A 172 -0.85 16.89 -16.86
N GLY A 173 -0.15 17.86 -16.26
CA GLY A 173 -0.58 19.25 -16.22
C GLY A 173 -1.62 19.58 -15.14
N ASP A 174 -1.93 18.68 -14.20
CA ASP A 174 -2.74 19.00 -13.02
C ASP A 174 -1.91 19.82 -12.00
N ASP A 175 -1.84 21.12 -12.26
CA ASP A 175 -1.14 22.12 -11.45
C ASP A 175 -1.61 22.13 -9.99
N ALA A 176 -2.92 21.95 -9.77
CA ALA A 176 -3.52 21.96 -8.44
C ALA A 176 -3.05 20.76 -7.62
N SER A 177 -3.14 19.56 -8.20
CA SER A 177 -2.66 18.33 -7.54
C SER A 177 -1.16 18.36 -7.32
N TYR A 178 -0.36 18.88 -8.27
CA TYR A 178 1.08 19.04 -8.10
C TYR A 178 1.42 19.98 -6.94
N ALA A 179 0.82 21.17 -6.91
CA ALA A 179 1.09 22.18 -5.87
C ALA A 179 0.69 21.66 -4.48
N ALA A 180 -0.50 21.05 -4.36
CA ALA A 180 -0.98 20.51 -3.10
C ALA A 180 -0.16 19.30 -2.62
N SER A 181 0.24 18.39 -3.54
CA SER A 181 1.12 17.25 -3.19
C SER A 181 2.50 17.71 -2.75
N LYS A 182 3.10 18.68 -3.46
CA LYS A 182 4.39 19.27 -3.09
C LYS A 182 4.31 19.94 -1.72
N LYS A 183 3.27 20.74 -1.48
CA LYS A 183 3.06 21.42 -0.20
C LYS A 183 2.89 20.43 0.95
N ALA A 184 2.16 19.33 0.74
CA ALA A 184 2.00 18.26 1.72
C ALA A 184 3.33 17.57 2.07
N SER A 185 4.16 17.26 1.05
CA SER A 185 5.48 16.64 1.30
C SER A 185 6.44 17.62 1.97
N ASP A 186 6.57 18.84 1.45
CA ASP A 186 7.43 19.88 2.02
C ASP A 186 7.05 20.14 3.50
N GLY A 187 5.74 20.21 3.80
CA GLY A 187 5.23 20.40 5.16
C GLY A 187 5.61 19.26 6.11
N PHE A 188 5.57 18.03 5.62
CA PHE A 188 5.97 16.83 6.38
C PHE A 188 7.48 16.75 6.60
N GLU A 189 8.29 17.03 5.57
CA GLU A 189 9.75 16.91 5.60
C GLU A 189 10.43 18.03 6.38
N HIS A 190 9.87 19.25 6.32
CA HIS A 190 10.49 20.44 6.90
C HIS A 190 9.77 20.98 8.14
N GLY A 191 8.63 20.38 8.54
CA GLY A 191 7.96 20.65 9.82
C GLY A 191 7.42 22.07 9.99
N PHE A 192 7.24 22.84 8.90
CA PHE A 192 6.74 24.22 8.98
C PHE A 192 5.21 24.32 9.07
N MET A 193 4.49 23.20 8.92
CA MET A 193 3.04 23.11 8.92
C MET A 193 2.55 22.33 10.14
N ASP A 194 1.39 22.68 10.71
CA ASP A 194 0.80 21.86 11.76
C ASP A 194 0.22 20.54 11.20
N PHE A 195 0.11 19.53 12.05
CA PHE A 195 -0.37 18.19 11.64
C PHE A 195 -1.80 18.19 11.11
N GLY A 196 -2.67 19.10 11.55
CA GLY A 196 -4.05 19.22 11.06
C GLY A 196 -4.07 19.67 9.60
N GLN A 197 -3.38 20.75 9.29
CA GLN A 197 -3.22 21.27 7.93
C GLN A 197 -2.56 20.25 6.99
N MET A 198 -1.50 19.56 7.46
CA MET A 198 -0.86 18.50 6.67
C MET A 198 -1.83 17.38 6.31
N ARG A 199 -2.69 17.01 7.26
CA ARG A 199 -3.68 15.95 7.06
C ARG A 199 -4.76 16.37 6.08
N GLU A 200 -5.26 17.60 6.15
CA GLU A 200 -6.26 18.14 5.21
C GLU A 200 -5.75 18.07 3.78
N HIS A 201 -4.52 18.54 3.53
CA HIS A 201 -3.89 18.42 2.21
C HIS A 201 -3.72 16.95 1.79
N GLY A 202 -3.30 16.08 2.70
CA GLY A 202 -3.19 14.64 2.44
C GLY A 202 -4.53 14.03 2.00
N VAL A 203 -5.64 14.32 2.68
CA VAL A 203 -6.97 13.82 2.32
C VAL A 203 -7.36 14.25 0.90
N GLU A 204 -7.08 15.50 0.52
CA GLU A 204 -7.43 16.08 -0.78
C GLU A 204 -6.71 15.40 -1.95
N VAL A 205 -5.40 15.15 -1.82
CA VAL A 205 -4.56 14.75 -2.97
C VAL A 205 -4.25 13.26 -3.05
N ARG A 206 -4.33 12.53 -1.92
CA ARG A 206 -3.78 11.17 -1.81
C ARG A 206 -4.27 10.22 -2.90
N HIS A 207 -5.58 10.19 -3.17
CA HIS A 207 -6.15 9.30 -4.21
C HIS A 207 -5.67 9.65 -5.62
N LYS A 208 -5.67 10.94 -5.99
CA LYS A 208 -5.16 11.39 -7.29
C LYS A 208 -3.68 11.08 -7.44
N LEU A 209 -2.89 11.38 -6.40
CA LEU A 209 -1.46 11.14 -6.40
C LEU A 209 -1.12 9.65 -6.55
N ALA A 210 -1.88 8.76 -5.89
CA ALA A 210 -1.74 7.32 -6.07
C ALA A 210 -2.04 6.88 -7.51
N ASN A 211 -3.06 7.47 -8.13
CA ASN A 211 -3.34 7.22 -9.55
C ASN A 211 -2.18 7.68 -10.45
N TYR A 212 -1.65 8.89 -10.27
CA TYR A 212 -0.52 9.39 -11.05
C TYR A 212 0.71 8.48 -10.92
N VAL A 213 1.10 8.12 -9.69
CA VAL A 213 2.23 7.21 -9.46
C VAL A 213 2.01 5.89 -10.17
N ARG A 214 0.84 5.27 -9.98
CA ARG A 214 0.55 3.95 -10.55
C ARG A 214 0.54 3.97 -12.07
N VAL A 215 -0.16 4.93 -12.68
CA VAL A 215 -0.19 5.10 -14.14
C VAL A 215 1.21 5.34 -14.68
N ALA A 216 2.00 6.20 -14.03
CA ALA A 216 3.37 6.47 -14.43
C ALA A 216 4.27 5.22 -14.35
N VAL A 217 4.16 4.38 -13.30
CA VAL A 217 4.91 3.11 -13.22
C VAL A 217 4.55 2.20 -14.40
N LEU A 218 3.25 1.97 -14.66
CA LEU A 218 2.80 1.09 -15.75
C LEU A 218 3.26 1.61 -17.12
N ARG A 219 3.13 2.92 -17.34
CA ARG A 219 3.53 3.59 -18.59
C ARG A 219 5.03 3.54 -18.81
N LEU A 220 5.82 3.97 -17.82
CA LEU A 220 7.28 4.07 -17.94
C LEU A 220 7.96 2.70 -18.01
N ALA A 221 7.39 1.68 -17.37
CA ALA A 221 7.87 0.30 -17.53
C ALA A 221 7.51 -0.31 -18.89
N ASN A 222 6.72 0.37 -19.73
CA ASN A 222 6.18 -0.16 -20.99
C ASN A 222 5.35 -1.44 -20.80
N VAL A 223 4.52 -1.49 -19.74
CA VAL A 223 3.56 -2.58 -19.56
C VAL A 223 2.63 -2.63 -20.78
N PRO A 224 2.32 -3.83 -21.34
CA PRO A 224 1.44 -3.95 -22.50
C PRO A 224 0.13 -3.18 -22.32
N ALA A 225 -0.31 -2.46 -23.37
CA ALA A 225 -1.47 -1.58 -23.30
C ALA A 225 -2.74 -2.30 -22.82
N ALA A 226 -3.01 -3.50 -23.35
CA ALA A 226 -4.15 -4.32 -22.93
C ALA A 226 -4.11 -4.67 -21.42
N THR A 227 -2.93 -4.94 -20.88
CA THR A 227 -2.75 -5.22 -19.45
C THR A 227 -2.90 -3.95 -18.62
N SER A 228 -2.31 -2.83 -19.07
CA SER A 228 -2.45 -1.52 -18.42
C SER A 228 -3.91 -1.03 -18.38
N GLU A 229 -4.70 -1.28 -19.43
CA GLU A 229 -6.14 -0.99 -19.48
C GLU A 229 -6.91 -1.82 -18.45
N ARG A 230 -6.77 -3.14 -18.48
CA ARG A 230 -7.43 -4.04 -17.50
C ARG A 230 -7.06 -3.72 -16.06
N LEU A 231 -5.82 -3.31 -15.82
CA LEU A 231 -5.36 -2.90 -14.49
C LEU A 231 -5.94 -1.54 -14.06
N ARG A 232 -6.47 -0.72 -14.95
CA ARG A 232 -7.11 0.56 -14.60
C ARG A 232 -8.64 0.46 -14.48
N GLU A 233 -9.21 -0.70 -14.74
CA GLU A 233 -10.64 -0.99 -14.59
C GLU A 233 -10.97 -1.58 -13.21
N PRO A 234 -12.25 -1.57 -12.79
CA PRO A 234 -12.69 -2.30 -11.61
C PRO A 234 -12.29 -3.79 -11.66
N PRO A 235 -11.83 -4.38 -10.54
CA PRO A 235 -11.78 -3.80 -9.19
C PRO A 235 -10.46 -3.07 -8.88
N PHE A 236 -9.60 -2.80 -9.88
CA PHE A 236 -8.23 -2.27 -9.71
C PHE A 236 -8.10 -0.75 -9.86
N ASP A 237 -9.19 -0.06 -10.21
CA ASP A 237 -9.27 1.38 -10.46
C ASP A 237 -8.99 2.24 -9.22
N LYS A 238 -9.30 1.72 -8.02
CA LYS A 238 -9.09 2.44 -6.74
C LYS A 238 -7.98 1.82 -5.89
N PRO A 239 -7.24 2.60 -5.09
CA PRO A 239 -6.34 2.06 -4.09
C PRO A 239 -7.07 1.26 -3.01
N LEU A 240 -6.53 0.08 -2.67
CA LEU A 240 -7.03 -0.73 -1.56
C LEU A 240 -6.00 -0.80 -0.44
N GLY A 241 -6.33 -0.23 0.72
CA GLY A 241 -5.49 -0.23 1.91
C GLY A 241 -5.48 -1.56 2.67
N LEU A 242 -4.56 -1.66 3.63
CA LEU A 242 -4.29 -2.85 4.43
C LEU A 242 -5.06 -2.90 5.75
N TRP A 243 -6.34 -2.52 5.72
CA TRP A 243 -7.07 -2.29 6.95
C TRP A 243 -8.28 -3.20 7.04
N PRO A 244 -8.54 -3.78 8.23
CA PRO A 244 -9.82 -4.41 8.48
C PRO A 244 -10.91 -3.36 8.35
N LEU A 245 -12.13 -3.82 8.06
CA LEU A 245 -13.32 -2.98 8.09
C LEU A 245 -13.32 -2.14 9.37
N ALA A 246 -13.30 -0.80 9.22
CA ALA A 246 -13.38 0.08 10.38
C ALA A 246 -14.80 0.01 10.90
N LYS A 247 -14.97 -0.40 12.15
CA LYS A 247 -16.29 -0.53 12.75
C LYS A 247 -16.38 0.34 13.99
N TYR A 248 -17.51 1.02 14.15
CA TYR A 248 -17.79 1.89 15.29
C TYR A 248 -19.07 1.42 15.97
N ILE A 249 -19.08 1.49 17.29
CA ILE A 249 -20.28 1.41 18.09
C ILE A 249 -20.43 2.75 18.83
N ARG A 250 -21.61 3.34 18.75
CA ARG A 250 -21.97 4.55 19.50
C ARG A 250 -23.10 4.20 20.45
N GLY A 251 -23.11 4.83 21.61
CA GLY A 251 -24.15 4.64 22.60
C GLY A 251 -24.01 5.63 23.74
N THR A 252 -24.95 5.59 24.68
CA THR A 252 -24.89 6.35 25.93
C THR A 252 -24.47 5.44 27.07
N LEU A 253 -23.67 5.98 27.98
CA LEU A 253 -23.45 5.40 29.30
C LEU A 253 -24.44 6.07 30.26
N GLU A 254 -25.25 5.27 30.93
CA GLU A 254 -26.25 5.76 31.87
C GLU A 254 -25.95 5.21 33.26
N GLY A 255 -25.91 6.09 34.25
CA GLY A 255 -25.64 5.76 35.65
C GLY A 255 -25.47 7.03 36.47
N GLU A 256 -25.74 6.98 37.78
CA GLU A 256 -25.59 8.12 38.70
C GLU A 256 -24.18 8.22 39.30
N LEU A 257 -23.27 7.34 38.90
CA LEU A 257 -21.91 7.29 39.45
C LEU A 257 -20.99 8.34 38.82
N GLU A 258 -20.12 8.94 39.63
CA GLU A 258 -19.00 9.75 39.14
C GLU A 258 -17.97 8.90 38.38
N ASN A 259 -17.80 7.63 38.76
CA ASN A 259 -16.91 6.69 38.07
C ASN A 259 -17.70 5.64 37.27
N LEU A 260 -17.68 5.78 35.94
CA LEU A 260 -18.37 4.88 35.02
C LEU A 260 -17.59 3.59 34.70
N ALA A 261 -16.30 3.53 35.07
CA ALA A 261 -15.44 2.38 34.79
C ALA A 261 -15.70 1.23 35.78
N ALA A 262 -15.48 -0.02 35.32
CA ALA A 262 -15.47 -1.18 36.20
C ALA A 262 -14.35 -1.05 37.25
N GLU A 263 -14.50 -1.74 38.39
CA GLU A 263 -13.48 -1.75 39.44
C GLU A 263 -12.13 -2.23 38.89
N GLY A 264 -11.06 -1.50 39.23
CA GLY A 264 -9.71 -1.75 38.71
C GLY A 264 -9.44 -1.27 37.29
N GLN A 265 -10.41 -0.61 36.63
CA GLN A 265 -10.23 -0.02 35.30
C GLN A 265 -10.19 1.51 35.36
N ALA A 266 -9.40 2.11 34.46
CA ALA A 266 -9.30 3.56 34.34
C ALA A 266 -10.46 4.18 33.54
N TYR A 267 -11.12 3.41 32.67
CA TYR A 267 -12.14 3.88 31.75
C TYR A 267 -13.25 2.83 31.57
N PRO A 268 -14.51 3.24 31.35
CA PRO A 268 -15.55 2.32 30.87
C PRO A 268 -15.17 1.77 29.50
N PHE A 269 -15.38 0.47 29.28
CA PHE A 269 -14.99 -0.17 28.04
C PHE A 269 -16.07 -1.12 27.52
N VAL A 270 -16.26 -1.19 26.20
CA VAL A 270 -17.13 -2.20 25.58
C VAL A 270 -16.23 -3.16 24.79
N ARG A 271 -16.09 -4.39 25.28
CA ARG A 271 -15.39 -5.44 24.54
C ARG A 271 -16.22 -5.85 23.33
N TRP A 272 -15.56 -5.89 22.19
CA TRP A 272 -16.16 -6.28 20.94
C TRP A 272 -15.51 -7.55 20.41
N ASN A 273 -16.29 -8.63 20.30
CA ASN A 273 -15.85 -9.90 19.75
C ASN A 273 -16.59 -10.22 18.44
N PRO A 274 -16.02 -9.85 17.28
CA PRO A 274 -16.55 -10.26 15.99
C PRO A 274 -16.28 -11.76 15.75
N THR A 275 -17.29 -12.48 15.23
CA THR A 275 -17.20 -13.88 14.83
C THR A 275 -17.63 -14.02 13.38
N LEU A 276 -16.78 -14.59 12.53
CA LEU A 276 -17.14 -14.98 11.17
C LEU A 276 -17.99 -16.25 11.22
N LYS A 277 -19.23 -16.17 10.73
CA LYS A 277 -20.16 -17.32 10.67
C LYS A 277 -20.03 -18.07 9.36
N SER A 278 -19.95 -17.34 8.26
CA SER A 278 -19.78 -17.89 6.92
C SER A 278 -19.01 -16.91 6.06
N TRP A 279 -18.28 -17.45 5.08
CA TRP A 279 -17.63 -16.67 4.06
C TRP A 279 -17.70 -17.44 2.74
N ALA A 280 -17.89 -16.72 1.64
CA ALA A 280 -17.85 -17.27 0.30
C ALA A 280 -17.35 -16.20 -0.68
N LEU A 281 -16.81 -16.68 -1.79
CA LEU A 281 -16.56 -15.88 -2.99
C LEU A 281 -17.64 -16.20 -4.00
N ASP A 282 -18.30 -15.19 -4.54
CA ASP A 282 -19.20 -15.38 -5.69
C ASP A 282 -18.42 -15.54 -7.00
N ALA A 283 -19.14 -15.82 -8.09
CA ALA A 283 -18.56 -16.02 -9.42
C ALA A 283 -17.80 -14.78 -9.93
N ASP A 284 -18.20 -13.58 -9.48
CA ASP A 284 -17.57 -12.30 -9.80
C ASP A 284 -16.37 -12.00 -8.89
N GLY A 285 -16.09 -12.87 -7.91
CA GLY A 285 -15.00 -12.71 -6.95
C GLY A 285 -15.30 -11.70 -5.84
N LYS A 286 -16.57 -11.31 -5.64
CA LYS A 286 -16.97 -10.51 -4.48
C LYS A 286 -17.11 -11.41 -3.25
N VAL A 287 -16.78 -10.83 -2.10
CA VAL A 287 -16.84 -11.52 -0.82
C VAL A 287 -18.24 -11.42 -0.24
N GLN A 288 -18.82 -12.58 0.06
CA GLN A 288 -20.03 -12.70 0.87
C GLN A 288 -19.60 -13.20 2.23
N ALA A 289 -19.55 -12.32 3.23
CA ALA A 289 -19.17 -12.68 4.60
C ALA A 289 -20.29 -12.34 5.57
N GLN A 290 -20.67 -13.31 6.40
CA GLN A 290 -21.61 -13.10 7.49
C GLN A 290 -20.83 -13.00 8.80
N LEU A 291 -20.87 -11.81 9.42
CA LEU A 291 -20.25 -11.54 10.70
C LEU A 291 -21.33 -11.40 11.78
N THR A 292 -21.15 -12.06 12.92
CA THR A 292 -21.89 -11.76 14.14
C THR A 292 -20.98 -10.98 15.08
N ASN A 293 -21.49 -9.96 15.75
CA ASN A 293 -20.73 -9.21 16.76
C ASN A 293 -21.38 -9.45 18.12
N SER A 294 -20.59 -9.80 19.13
CA SER A 294 -21.02 -9.72 20.52
C SER A 294 -20.31 -8.55 21.22
N PHE A 295 -21.05 -7.89 22.09
CA PHE A 295 -20.60 -6.74 22.86
C PHE A 295 -20.75 -7.05 24.35
N THR A 296 -19.68 -6.83 25.12
CA THR A 296 -19.70 -6.97 26.57
C THR A 296 -19.21 -5.67 27.18
N ALA A 297 -20.12 -4.95 27.84
CA ALA A 297 -19.80 -3.72 28.54
C ALA A 297 -19.11 -4.04 29.89
N GLU A 298 -17.99 -3.39 30.14
CA GLU A 298 -17.21 -3.43 31.38
C GLU A 298 -17.32 -2.06 32.03
N LEU A 299 -18.30 -1.92 32.91
CA LEU A 299 -18.72 -0.66 33.52
C LEU A 299 -18.81 -0.79 35.04
N GLY A 300 -18.84 0.36 35.71
CA GLY A 300 -19.08 0.43 37.15
C GLY A 300 -20.46 -0.12 37.52
N THR A 301 -20.58 -0.71 38.71
CA THR A 301 -21.85 -1.29 39.19
C THR A 301 -22.97 -0.25 39.17
N GLY A 302 -24.07 -0.53 38.46
CA GLY A 302 -25.17 0.42 38.30
C GLY A 302 -25.05 1.35 37.09
N THR A 303 -24.01 1.20 36.27
CA THR A 303 -23.90 1.84 34.96
C THR A 303 -24.31 0.86 33.85
N THR A 304 -25.04 1.34 32.84
CA THR A 304 -25.43 0.58 31.66
C THR A 304 -24.91 1.25 30.38
N PHE A 305 -24.68 0.46 29.34
CA PHE A 305 -24.38 0.97 28.00
C PHE A 305 -25.59 0.73 27.09
N ASN A 306 -26.14 1.81 26.55
CA ASN A 306 -27.26 1.79 25.63
C ASN A 306 -26.75 2.04 24.20
N PRO A 307 -26.57 0.98 23.38
CA PRO A 307 -26.10 1.15 22.01
C PRO A 307 -27.14 1.92 21.18
N GLN A 308 -26.68 2.94 20.46
CA GLN A 308 -27.49 3.78 19.59
C GLN A 308 -27.26 3.46 18.12
N SER A 309 -26.00 3.30 17.71
CA SER A 309 -25.67 2.99 16.32
C SER A 309 -24.49 2.03 16.21
N PHE A 310 -24.52 1.30 15.11
CA PHE A 310 -23.44 0.46 14.64
C PHE A 310 -23.10 0.90 13.22
N GLU A 311 -21.85 1.26 13.00
CA GLU A 311 -21.38 1.72 11.70
C GLU A 311 -20.20 0.84 11.25
N ALA A 312 -20.20 0.43 9.99
CA ALA A 312 -19.10 -0.27 9.38
C ALA A 312 -18.70 0.47 8.10
N TRP A 313 -17.47 0.98 8.08
CA TRP A 313 -16.94 1.78 6.98
C TRP A 313 -15.85 0.98 6.27
N GLN A 314 -16.10 0.71 4.98
CA GLN A 314 -15.04 0.34 4.06
C GLN A 314 -14.52 1.65 3.46
N GLN A 315 -13.27 2.01 3.77
CA GLN A 315 -12.66 3.19 3.16
C GLN A 315 -12.48 2.91 1.66
N ALA A 316 -13.12 3.75 0.85
CA ALA A 316 -13.03 3.74 -0.62
C ALA A 316 -11.82 4.54 -1.13
#